data_AF-A0A9J6H0U7-F1
#
_entry.id   AF-A0A9J6H0U7-F1
#
_cell.length_a   1.000
_cell.length_b   1.000
_cell.length_c   1.000
_cell.angle_alpha   90.00
_cell.angle_beta   90.00
_cell.angle_gamma   90.00
#
_symmetry.space_group_name_H-M   'P 1'
#
loop_
_entity.id
_entity.type
_entity.pdbx_description
1 polymer ?
#
loop_
_entity_poly.entity_id
_entity_poly.type
_entity_poly.pdbx_seq_one_letter_code
_entity_poly.pdbx_strand_id
1 'polypeptide(L)'
;MGNCSANQSTCKVDNIELKFLPPNTTARLQPLDRSTKSLKVGRRRRLFDSLLMNLRVGTKLSVDQLGAIQMRTDALDSVKQSVANCFRKAAFVTAEFSEACEDGDDDEEGMDDTFRELSSLLPAAVPAGVSAGDFVNADSNV
;
A
#
# COMPACT_ATOMS: atom_id res chain seq x y z
N MET A 1 9.57 14.61 8.72
CA MET A 1 8.10 14.74 8.94
C MET A 1 7.58 15.86 8.04
N GLY A 2 6.30 15.85 7.64
CA GLY A 2 5.71 16.95 6.86
C GLY A 2 5.57 18.24 7.69
N ASN A 3 5.40 19.38 7.03
CA ASN A 3 5.29 20.69 7.68
C ASN A 3 3.84 21.01 8.15
N CYS A 4 3.23 20.10 8.90
CA CYS A 4 1.89 20.31 9.49
C CYS A 4 1.99 21.10 10.79
N SER A 5 1.01 21.95 11.11
CA SER A 5 0.96 22.73 12.36
C SER A 5 0.98 21.85 13.62
N ALA A 6 0.40 20.64 13.55
CA ALA A 6 0.47 19.66 14.64
C ALA A 6 1.91 19.17 14.93
N ASN A 7 2.80 19.23 13.93
CA ASN A 7 4.21 18.88 14.06
C ASN A 7 5.06 20.05 14.57
N GLN A 8 4.49 21.25 14.72
CA GLN A 8 5.14 22.43 15.30
C GLN A 8 5.05 22.41 16.84
N SER A 9 5.03 21.22 17.44
CA SER A 9 4.86 21.07 18.87
C SER A 9 6.13 21.46 19.62
N THR A 10 5.95 22.22 20.70
CA THR A 10 6.97 22.66 21.66
C THR A 10 7.49 21.52 22.55
N CYS A 11 7.27 20.26 22.17
CA CYS A 11 7.61 19.10 22.97
C CYS A 11 9.12 18.85 22.86
N LYS A 12 9.87 19.21 23.90
CA LYS A 12 11.30 18.90 23.99
C LYS A 12 11.47 17.41 24.24
N VAL A 13 12.02 16.72 23.25
CA VAL A 13 12.41 15.32 23.32
C VAL A 13 13.94 15.27 23.28
N ASP A 14 14.56 14.76 24.34
CA ASP A 14 16.01 14.86 24.52
C ASP A 14 16.81 13.91 23.60
N ASN A 15 16.15 12.87 23.08
CA ASN A 15 16.80 11.78 22.34
C ASN A 15 16.26 11.61 20.90
N ILE A 16 15.56 12.61 20.36
CA ILE A 16 14.97 12.54 19.01
C ILE A 16 15.45 13.72 18.18
N GLU A 17 16.14 13.44 17.08
CA GLU A 17 16.51 14.45 16.10
C GLU A 17 15.37 14.65 15.08
N LEU A 18 14.82 15.86 15.01
CA LEU A 18 13.81 16.21 14.00
C LEU A 18 14.46 16.76 12.74
N LYS A 19 14.36 16.02 11.64
CA LYS A 19 14.78 16.47 10.30
C LYS A 19 13.59 16.97 9.49
N PHE A 20 13.66 18.22 9.05
CA PHE A 20 12.69 18.83 8.15
C PHE A 20 13.06 18.56 6.70
N LEU A 21 12.05 18.18 5.91
CA LEU A 21 12.20 18.00 4.48
C LEU A 21 11.98 19.33 3.77
N PRO A 22 12.65 19.57 2.62
CA PRO A 22 12.38 20.74 1.80
C PRO A 22 10.89 20.82 1.42
N PRO A 23 10.34 22.04 1.25
CA PRO A 23 8.95 22.21 0.85
C PRO A 23 8.67 21.46 -0.46
N ASN A 24 7.47 20.87 -0.57
CA ASN A 24 6.99 20.12 -1.74
C ASN A 24 7.81 18.88 -2.14
N THR A 25 8.64 18.34 -1.22
CA THR A 25 9.43 17.12 -1.50
C THR A 25 8.93 15.87 -0.80
N THR A 26 7.84 15.98 -0.01
CA THR A 26 7.32 14.90 0.84
C THR A 26 7.02 13.62 0.06
N ALA A 27 6.35 13.73 -1.09
CA ALA A 27 6.05 12.59 -1.96
C ALA A 27 7.27 11.79 -2.43
N ARG A 28 8.46 12.41 -2.50
CA ARG A 28 9.71 11.75 -2.91
C ARG A 28 10.60 11.38 -1.74
N LEU A 29 10.67 12.23 -0.73
CA LEU A 29 11.62 12.07 0.37
C LEU A 29 11.01 11.44 1.61
N GLN A 30 9.69 11.35 1.77
CA GLN A 30 9.10 10.62 2.90
C GLN A 30 8.96 9.13 2.54
N PRO A 31 9.61 8.22 3.28
CA PRO A 31 9.44 6.78 3.08
C PRO A 31 7.97 6.36 3.21
N LEU A 32 7.23 6.99 4.12
CA LEU A 32 5.81 6.72 4.35
C LEU A 32 4.94 7.01 3.13
N ASP A 33 5.15 8.15 2.46
CA ASP A 33 4.33 8.53 1.30
C ASP A 33 4.56 7.56 0.12
N ARG A 34 5.76 6.98 0.03
CA ARG A 34 6.07 5.93 -0.94
C ARG A 34 5.53 4.56 -0.54
N SER A 35 5.73 4.12 0.71
CA SER A 35 5.28 2.80 1.16
C SER A 35 3.76 2.70 1.30
N THR A 36 3.07 3.85 1.41
CA THR A 36 1.61 3.89 1.40
C THR A 36 1.03 3.34 0.09
N LYS A 37 1.76 3.44 -1.04
CA LYS A 37 1.30 2.87 -2.33
C LYS A 37 1.22 1.35 -2.27
N SER A 38 2.29 0.67 -1.89
CA SER A 38 2.31 -0.80 -1.78
C SER A 38 1.26 -1.30 -0.77
N LEU A 39 1.10 -0.59 0.36
CA LEU A 39 0.06 -0.91 1.34
C LEU A 39 -1.36 -0.79 0.77
N LYS A 40 -1.64 0.23 -0.06
CA LYS A 40 -2.94 0.38 -0.74
C LYS A 40 -3.21 -0.79 -1.68
N VAL A 41 -2.20 -1.21 -2.46
CA VAL A 41 -2.29 -2.37 -3.37
C VAL A 41 -2.58 -3.64 -2.58
N GLY A 42 -1.78 -3.95 -1.55
CA GLY A 42 -1.97 -5.13 -0.72
C GLY A 42 -3.34 -5.18 -0.03
N ARG A 43 -3.83 -4.04 0.46
CA ARG A 43 -5.18 -3.96 1.04
C ARG A 43 -6.26 -4.23 0.00
N ARG A 44 -6.13 -3.68 -1.22
CA ARG A 44 -7.12 -3.86 -2.30
C ARG A 44 -7.19 -5.30 -2.77
N ARG A 45 -6.03 -5.97 -2.90
CA ARG A 45 -5.95 -7.40 -3.21
C ARG A 45 -6.73 -8.25 -2.21
N ARG A 46 -6.51 -8.02 -0.90
CA ARG A 46 -7.22 -8.75 0.16
C ARG A 46 -8.73 -8.52 0.15
N LEU A 47 -9.17 -7.32 -0.21
CA LEU A 47 -10.59 -7.02 -0.40
C LEU A 47 -11.18 -7.81 -1.58
N PHE A 48 -10.44 -7.94 -2.68
CA PHE A 48 -10.85 -8.79 -3.81
C PHE A 48 -10.93 -10.26 -3.43
N ASP A 49 -9.91 -10.80 -2.75
CA ASP A 49 -9.90 -12.19 -2.33
C ASP A 49 -11.10 -12.50 -1.41
N SER A 50 -11.41 -11.56 -0.51
CA SER A 50 -12.59 -11.65 0.36
C SER A 50 -13.90 -11.59 -0.43
N LEU A 51 -13.99 -10.72 -1.45
CA LEU A 51 -15.16 -10.63 -2.31
C LEU A 51 -15.36 -11.94 -3.09
N LEU A 52 -14.30 -12.46 -3.68
CA LEU A 52 -14.31 -13.69 -4.47
C LEU A 52 -14.73 -14.89 -3.63
N MET A 53 -14.17 -15.02 -2.42
CA MET A 53 -14.56 -16.06 -1.47
C MET A 53 -16.05 -15.96 -1.11
N ASN A 54 -16.54 -14.75 -0.83
CA ASN A 54 -17.96 -14.53 -0.54
C ASN A 54 -18.87 -14.91 -1.73
N LEU A 55 -18.47 -14.57 -2.95
CA LEU A 55 -19.22 -14.96 -4.16
C LEU A 55 -19.29 -16.48 -4.33
N ARG A 56 -18.19 -17.19 -4.08
CA ARG A 56 -18.16 -18.67 -4.14
C ARG A 56 -19.06 -19.32 -3.10
N VAL A 57 -19.18 -18.73 -1.90
CA VAL A 57 -20.03 -19.22 -0.80
C VAL A 57 -21.49 -18.72 -0.93
N GLY A 58 -21.75 -17.72 -1.77
CA GLY A 58 -23.07 -17.09 -1.92
C GLY A 58 -23.40 -16.09 -0.81
N THR A 59 -22.40 -15.56 -0.12
CA THR A 59 -22.56 -14.56 0.94
C THR A 59 -22.25 -13.15 0.45
N LYS A 60 -22.79 -12.14 1.14
CA LYS A 60 -22.47 -10.73 0.85
C LYS A 60 -21.14 -10.36 1.52
N LEU A 61 -20.31 -9.60 0.80
CA LEU A 61 -19.13 -8.98 1.42
C LEU A 61 -19.55 -8.05 2.55
N SER A 62 -19.10 -8.36 3.77
CA SER A 62 -19.25 -7.53 4.96
C SER A 62 -17.90 -7.44 5.64
N VAL A 63 -17.33 -6.24 5.66
CA VAL A 63 -16.06 -5.96 6.36
C VAL A 63 -16.38 -5.04 7.53
N ASP A 64 -16.29 -5.58 8.74
CA ASP A 64 -16.44 -4.80 9.96
C ASP A 64 -15.13 -4.08 10.32
N GLN A 65 -15.14 -3.28 11.39
CA GLN A 65 -13.96 -2.52 11.78
C GLN A 65 -12.78 -3.43 12.14
N LEU A 66 -13.02 -4.57 12.79
CA LEU A 66 -11.98 -5.53 13.15
C LEU A 66 -11.37 -6.16 11.90
N GLY A 67 -12.20 -6.63 10.96
CA GLY A 67 -11.75 -7.19 9.68
C GLY A 67 -10.97 -6.17 8.86
N ALA A 68 -11.39 -4.89 8.86
CA ALA A 68 -10.64 -3.83 8.18
C ALA A 68 -9.25 -3.60 8.80
N ILE A 69 -9.11 -3.71 10.13
CA ILE A 69 -7.82 -3.60 10.82
C ILE A 69 -6.95 -4.81 10.49
N GLN A 70 -7.50 -6.03 10.57
CA GLN A 70 -6.79 -7.27 10.23
C GLN A 70 -6.27 -7.24 8.80
N MET A 71 -7.12 -6.88 7.81
CA MET A 71 -6.70 -6.74 6.42
C MET A 71 -5.56 -5.74 6.23
N ARG A 72 -5.53 -4.65 7.01
CA ARG A 72 -4.43 -3.68 6.97
C ARG A 72 -3.15 -4.24 7.59
N THR A 73 -3.24 -4.93 8.71
CA THR A 73 -2.09 -5.58 9.37
C THR A 73 -1.48 -6.61 8.43
N ASP A 74 -2.30 -7.48 7.85
CA ASP A 74 -1.82 -8.51 6.95
C ASP A 74 -1.24 -7.92 5.67
N ALA A 75 -1.84 -6.84 5.15
CA ALA A 75 -1.31 -6.11 3.99
C ALA A 75 0.04 -5.45 4.31
N LEU A 76 0.23 -4.95 5.54
CA LEU A 76 1.52 -4.41 5.97
C LEU A 76 2.57 -5.52 6.10
N ASP A 77 2.18 -6.68 6.60
CA ASP A 77 3.08 -7.83 6.73
C ASP A 77 3.55 -8.38 5.38
N SER A 78 2.71 -8.30 4.34
CA SER A 78 3.09 -8.73 2.99
C SER A 78 4.03 -7.76 2.28
N VAL A 79 4.03 -6.46 2.62
CA VAL A 79 4.82 -5.44 1.92
C VAL A 79 6.10 -5.03 2.65
N LYS A 80 6.58 -5.83 3.60
CA LYS A 80 7.79 -5.55 4.40
C LYS A 80 9.00 -5.21 3.51
N GLN A 81 9.16 -5.96 2.42
CA GLN A 81 10.24 -5.75 1.47
C GLN A 81 10.10 -4.44 0.70
N SER A 82 8.89 -4.14 0.22
CA SER A 82 8.55 -2.88 -0.46
C SER A 82 8.74 -1.68 0.47
N VAL A 83 8.45 -1.81 1.76
CA VAL A 83 8.73 -0.78 2.78
C VAL A 83 10.23 -0.55 2.90
N ALA A 84 11.04 -1.60 3.02
CA ALA A 84 12.51 -1.47 3.07
C ALA A 84 13.05 -0.78 1.81
N ASN A 85 12.54 -1.16 0.63
CA ASN A 85 12.88 -0.52 -0.65
C ASN A 85 12.47 0.96 -0.67
N CYS A 86 11.34 1.34 -0.07
CA CYS A 86 10.92 2.75 0.04
C CYS A 86 11.89 3.59 0.90
N PHE A 87 12.38 3.05 2.02
CA PHE A 87 13.41 3.70 2.84
C PHE A 87 14.73 3.87 2.08
N ARG A 88 15.14 2.85 1.33
CA ARG A 88 16.34 2.90 0.47
C ARG A 88 16.21 3.96 -0.61
N LYS A 89 15.11 3.93 -1.37
CA LYS A 89 14.81 4.90 -2.45
C LYS A 89 14.69 6.33 -1.92
N ALA A 90 14.31 6.52 -0.65
CA ALA A 90 14.24 7.83 0.01
C ALA A 90 15.59 8.30 0.57
N ALA A 91 16.68 7.56 0.34
CA ALA A 91 18.04 7.83 0.82
C ALA A 91 18.17 7.85 2.36
N PHE A 92 17.34 7.07 3.06
CA PHE A 92 17.45 6.88 4.52
C PHE A 92 18.31 5.67 4.92
N VAL A 93 18.80 4.90 3.94
CA VAL A 93 19.64 3.72 4.15
C VAL A 93 21.03 4.02 3.57
N THR A 94 22.07 3.83 4.37
CA THR A 94 23.47 3.96 3.93
C THR A 94 23.93 2.70 3.19
N ALA A 95 24.98 2.81 2.36
CA ALA A 95 25.47 1.70 1.52
C ALA A 95 25.78 0.41 2.32
N GLU A 96 26.18 0.55 3.59
CA GLU A 96 26.48 -0.57 4.51
C GLU A 96 25.25 -1.43 4.87
N PHE A 97 24.03 -0.93 4.69
CA PHE A 97 22.77 -1.64 4.97
C PHE A 97 22.06 -2.12 3.69
N SER A 98 22.68 -1.95 2.52
CA SER A 98 22.01 -2.15 1.22
C SER A 98 22.10 -3.59 0.67
N GLU A 99 22.91 -4.47 1.25
CA GLU A 99 23.27 -5.77 0.64
C GLU A 99 22.20 -6.89 0.74
N ALA A 100 21.07 -6.66 1.42
CA ALA A 100 20.21 -7.77 1.86
C ALA A 100 18.88 -7.97 1.11
N CYS A 101 18.61 -7.31 -0.03
CA CYS A 101 17.30 -7.51 -0.66
C CYS A 101 17.29 -7.33 -2.18
N GLU A 102 16.87 -8.38 -2.88
CA GLU A 102 16.63 -8.41 -4.32
C GLU A 102 15.57 -7.36 -4.72
N ASP A 103 15.82 -6.68 -5.84
CA ASP A 103 14.98 -5.61 -6.41
C ASP A 103 13.81 -6.22 -7.21
N GLY A 104 13.10 -7.18 -6.60
CA GLY A 104 11.89 -7.76 -7.15
C GLY A 104 10.70 -6.87 -6.84
N ASP A 105 10.07 -6.30 -7.86
CA ASP A 105 8.71 -5.73 -7.77
C ASP A 105 7.70 -6.90 -7.67
N ASP A 106 7.72 -7.65 -6.56
CA ASP A 106 6.93 -8.88 -6.35
C ASP A 106 5.43 -8.63 -6.03
N ASP A 107 4.99 -7.37 -5.98
CA ASP A 107 3.65 -7.03 -5.47
C ASP A 107 2.51 -7.23 -6.49
N GLU A 108 2.79 -7.45 -7.78
CA GLU A 108 1.78 -7.55 -8.86
C GLU A 108 1.46 -8.99 -9.29
N GLU A 109 2.22 -10.01 -8.86
CA GLU A 109 1.97 -11.39 -9.31
C GLU A 109 0.70 -11.96 -8.64
N GLY A 110 -0.36 -12.12 -9.44
CA GLY A 110 -1.57 -12.87 -9.08
C GLY A 110 -2.83 -12.03 -8.81
N MET A 111 -2.81 -10.70 -8.99
CA MET A 111 -4.06 -9.92 -8.95
C MET A 111 -4.80 -9.92 -10.29
N ASP A 112 -4.10 -10.07 -11.42
CA ASP A 112 -4.73 -10.22 -12.73
C ASP A 112 -5.60 -11.49 -12.83
N ASP A 113 -5.14 -12.60 -12.25
CA ASP A 113 -5.90 -13.85 -12.23
C ASP A 113 -7.18 -13.75 -11.40
N THR A 114 -7.11 -13.15 -10.21
CA THR A 114 -8.29 -12.95 -9.35
C THR A 114 -9.27 -11.95 -9.94
N PHE A 115 -8.77 -10.91 -10.61
CA PHE A 115 -9.59 -9.93 -11.33
C PHE A 115 -10.30 -10.56 -12.54
N ARG A 116 -9.61 -11.43 -13.27
CA ARG A 116 -10.19 -12.20 -14.38
C ARG A 116 -11.28 -13.15 -13.89
N GLU A 117 -11.07 -13.82 -12.76
CA GLU A 117 -12.09 -14.68 -12.15
C GLU A 117 -13.33 -13.87 -11.76
N LEU A 118 -13.15 -12.73 -11.08
CA LEU A 118 -14.26 -11.85 -10.71
C LEU A 118 -15.04 -11.36 -11.94
N SER A 119 -14.33 -10.99 -13.01
CA SER A 119 -14.93 -10.57 -14.28
C SER A 119 -15.80 -11.67 -14.90
N SER A 120 -15.44 -12.94 -14.69
CA SER A 120 -16.24 -14.08 -15.17
C SER A 120 -17.47 -14.35 -14.30
N LEU A 121 -17.39 -14.14 -12.98
CA LEU A 121 -18.49 -14.35 -12.04
C LEU A 121 -19.49 -13.18 -12.02
N LEU A 122 -19.03 -11.95 -12.29
CA LEU A 122 -19.84 -10.74 -12.28
C LEU A 122 -19.59 -9.86 -13.52
N PRO A 123 -20.01 -10.30 -14.71
CA PRO A 123 -19.78 -9.55 -15.96
C PRO A 123 -20.45 -8.17 -16.00
N ALA A 124 -21.48 -7.94 -15.18
CA ALA A 124 -22.15 -6.64 -15.06
C ALA A 124 -21.41 -5.66 -14.12
N ALA A 125 -20.50 -6.14 -13.27
CA ALA A 125 -19.80 -5.33 -12.28
C ALA A 125 -18.45 -4.79 -12.80
N VAL A 126 -17.88 -5.39 -13.85
CA VAL A 126 -16.61 -4.97 -14.45
C VAL A 126 -16.90 -4.33 -15.82
N PRO A 127 -16.74 -3.01 -15.99
CA PRO A 127 -16.92 -2.36 -17.28
C PRO A 127 -15.93 -2.88 -18.33
N ALA A 128 -16.35 -2.94 -19.59
CA ALA A 128 -15.48 -3.37 -20.68
C ALA A 128 -14.25 -2.44 -20.80
N GLY A 129 -13.05 -3.04 -20.80
CA GLY A 129 -11.79 -2.32 -20.96
C GLY A 129 -11.11 -1.88 -19.65
N VAL A 130 -11.64 -2.24 -18.48
CA VAL A 130 -10.99 -1.97 -17.18
C VAL A 130 -10.07 -3.14 -16.81
N SER A 131 -8.82 -2.85 -16.50
CA SER A 131 -7.82 -3.82 -16.04
C SER A 131 -7.69 -3.84 -14.51
N ALA A 132 -7.03 -4.87 -13.96
CA ALA A 132 -6.68 -4.90 -12.54
C ALA A 132 -5.80 -3.70 -12.17
N GLY A 133 -4.87 -3.32 -13.05
CA GLY A 133 -4.02 -2.14 -12.90
C GLY A 133 -4.79 -0.83 -12.79
N ASP A 134 -5.91 -0.67 -13.52
CA ASP A 134 -6.77 0.51 -13.40
C ASP A 134 -7.44 0.58 -12.02
N PHE A 135 -7.88 -0.58 -11.50
CA PHE A 135 -8.44 -0.64 -10.16
C PHE A 135 -7.40 -0.33 -9.08
N VAL A 136 -6.15 -0.79 -9.24
CA VAL A 136 -5.03 -0.48 -8.34
C VAL A 136 -4.61 0.99 -8.41
N ASN A 137 -4.74 1.60 -9.59
CA ASN A 137 -4.33 2.98 -9.80
C ASN A 137 -5.47 4.00 -9.76
N ALA A 138 -6.70 3.59 -9.41
CA ALA A 138 -7.86 4.47 -9.34
C ALA A 138 -7.65 5.73 -8.46
N ASP A 139 -6.83 5.64 -7.41
CA ASP A 139 -6.51 6.76 -6.52
C ASP A 139 -5.11 7.37 -6.76
N SER A 140 -4.41 6.94 -7.81
CA SER A 140 -3.03 7.38 -8.11
C SER A 140 -2.97 8.73 -8.85
N ASN A 141 -4.12 9.32 -9.19
CA ASN A 141 -4.24 10.52 -10.02
C ASN A 141 -4.38 11.82 -9.18
N VAL A 142 -3.43 12.05 -8.27
CA VAL A 142 -3.34 13.26 -7.43
C VAL A 142 -1.92 13.83 -7.48
#